data_AF-A0AAJ2H8Q2-F1
#
_entry.id   AF-A0AAJ2H8Q2-F1
#
_cell.length_a   1.000
_cell.length_b   1.000
_cell.length_c   1.000
_cell.angle_alpha   90.00
_cell.angle_beta   90.00
_cell.angle_gamma   90.00
#
_symmetry.space_group_name_H-M   'P 1'
#
loop_
_entity.id
_entity.type
_entity.pdbx_description
1 polymer ?
#
loop_
_entity_poly.entity_id
_entity_poly.type
_entity_poly.pdbx_seq_one_letter_code
_entity_poly.pdbx_strand_id
1 'polypeptide(L)'
;MDSTFDIDAHLNNLGTDLVENFARAGRATTPGLVGSARETEVRRQLAALLPRIMTVSTGCVIDSFGGTSTQTDVIVHERDNCPVFSINGAEDVGYIPCESVAAVGEVKSTLGKKEIFDATRKIRSVKELRRASNDPSYPWAYRKYSDPSFHFGSPDTALDPINKELDLPLGFIVCERFGVSLQTMVSHFQEAVAEAPPHLAPGIIISLAEGILTFRHSARNSLLWNARGADGMAFFRPDFGSFRFLIGKISRWCIEGRTSAVSPHSHYFLNMKADTHLIAEAIPFTIVPSS
;
A
#
# COMPACT_ATOMS: atom_id res chain seq x y z
N MET A 1 24.47 32.30 9.71
CA MET A 1 23.19 31.79 9.19
C MET A 1 23.41 31.50 7.73
N ASP A 2 23.16 30.27 7.29
CA ASP A 2 23.22 29.97 5.86
C ASP A 2 22.15 30.77 5.12
N SER A 3 22.52 31.35 3.98
CA SER A 3 21.69 32.27 3.20
C SER A 3 20.65 31.57 2.32
N THR A 4 20.66 30.23 2.27
CA THR A 4 19.84 29.41 1.38
C THR A 4 19.47 28.09 2.04
N PHE A 5 18.20 27.67 1.90
CA PHE A 5 17.73 26.37 2.37
C PHE A 5 18.28 25.26 1.47
N ASP A 6 19.09 24.37 2.05
CA ASP A 6 19.60 23.18 1.35
C ASP A 6 18.57 22.05 1.45
N ILE A 7 17.80 21.89 0.38
CA ILE A 7 16.77 20.86 0.30
C ILE A 7 17.35 19.45 0.32
N ASP A 8 18.52 19.23 -0.28
CA ASP A 8 19.12 17.90 -0.32
C ASP A 8 19.70 17.53 1.04
N ALA A 9 20.35 18.47 1.75
CA ALA A 9 20.75 18.24 3.13
C ALA A 9 19.54 17.95 4.03
N HIS A 10 18.47 18.73 3.92
CA HIS A 10 17.25 18.51 4.71
C HIS A 10 16.61 17.14 4.42
N LEU A 11 16.48 16.77 3.15
CA LEU A 11 15.87 15.49 2.75
C LEU A 11 16.78 14.29 3.05
N ASN A 12 18.09 14.44 2.97
CA ASN A 12 19.05 13.39 3.35
C ASN A 12 19.02 13.14 4.87
N ASN A 13 18.79 14.19 5.68
CA ASN A 13 18.63 14.05 7.12
C ASN A 13 17.43 13.16 7.49
N LEU A 14 16.36 13.11 6.70
CA LEU A 14 15.22 12.22 6.99
C LEU A 14 15.63 10.73 7.00
N GLY A 15 16.46 10.33 6.03
CA GLY A 15 17.01 8.97 5.97
C GLY A 15 17.92 8.67 7.16
N THR A 16 18.78 9.63 7.51
CA THR A 16 19.67 9.55 8.68
C THR A 16 18.86 9.44 9.98
N ASP A 17 17.84 10.28 10.16
CA ASP A 17 16.95 10.29 11.31
C ASP A 17 16.27 8.94 11.48
N LEU A 18 15.81 8.32 10.38
CA LEU A 18 15.19 7.00 10.43
C LEU A 18 16.18 5.94 10.91
N VAL A 19 17.41 5.94 10.38
CA VAL A 19 18.47 5.01 10.79
C VAL A 19 18.82 5.20 12.26
N GLU A 20 18.99 6.44 12.71
CA GLU A 20 19.25 6.75 14.11
C GLU A 20 18.11 6.33 15.02
N ASN A 21 16.87 6.59 14.64
CA ASN A 21 15.70 6.22 15.42
C ASN A 21 15.53 4.70 15.48
N PHE A 22 15.87 3.97 14.43
CA PHE A 22 15.94 2.50 14.46
C PHE A 22 17.00 2.01 15.45
N ALA A 23 18.18 2.62 15.45
CA ALA A 23 19.24 2.29 16.40
C ALA A 23 18.85 2.61 17.86
N ARG A 24 18.17 3.74 18.09
CA ARG A 24 17.62 4.12 19.40
C ARG A 24 16.53 3.15 19.86
N ALA A 25 15.59 2.82 18.99
CA ALA A 25 14.53 1.84 19.26
C ALA A 25 15.10 0.46 19.64
N GLY A 26 16.23 0.07 19.06
CA GLY A 26 16.96 -1.15 19.41
C GLY A 26 17.44 -1.24 20.87
N ARG A 27 17.39 -0.14 21.63
CA ARG A 27 17.74 -0.09 23.07
C ARG A 27 16.58 -0.43 24.00
N ALA A 28 15.37 -0.63 23.47
CA ALA A 28 14.23 -1.06 24.27
C ALA A 28 14.47 -2.47 24.86
N THR A 29 13.76 -2.80 25.93
CA THR A 29 14.05 -3.99 26.77
C THR A 29 13.45 -5.30 26.23
N THR A 30 12.52 -5.25 25.28
CA THR A 30 11.89 -6.44 24.71
C THR A 30 11.79 -6.38 23.18
N PRO A 31 11.87 -7.51 22.47
CA PRO A 31 11.76 -7.53 21.00
C PRO A 31 10.47 -6.90 20.46
N GLY A 32 9.35 -7.08 21.17
CA GLY A 32 8.06 -6.49 20.79
C GLY A 32 8.08 -4.96 20.87
N LEU A 33 8.69 -4.39 21.92
CA LEU A 33 8.83 -2.93 22.05
C LEU A 33 9.77 -2.36 20.99
N VAL A 34 10.86 -3.06 20.66
CA VAL A 34 11.77 -2.67 19.57
C VAL A 34 11.02 -2.61 18.23
N GLY A 35 10.25 -3.66 17.91
CA GLY A 35 9.45 -3.73 16.70
C GLY A 35 8.43 -2.59 16.61
N SER A 36 7.59 -2.46 17.64
CA SER A 36 6.54 -1.44 17.70
C SER A 36 7.09 0.00 17.58
N ALA A 37 8.23 0.29 18.20
CA ALA A 37 8.89 1.60 18.09
C ALA A 37 9.38 1.88 16.66
N ARG A 38 9.95 0.88 15.98
CA ARG A 38 10.40 1.00 14.58
C ARG A 38 9.25 1.17 13.61
N GLU A 39 8.19 0.38 13.77
CA GLU A 39 6.96 0.51 12.99
C GLU A 39 6.35 1.91 13.14
N THR A 40 6.25 2.41 14.38
CA THR A 40 5.71 3.73 14.68
C THR A 40 6.54 4.83 14.04
N GLU A 41 7.87 4.74 14.08
CA GLU A 41 8.74 5.72 13.43
C GLU A 41 8.60 5.73 11.90
N VAL A 42 8.52 4.56 11.26
CA VAL A 42 8.28 4.47 9.81
C VAL A 42 6.94 5.14 9.47
N ARG A 43 5.87 4.80 10.19
CA ARG A 43 4.54 5.41 9.99
C ARG A 43 4.60 6.92 10.16
N ARG A 44 5.26 7.42 11.21
CA ARG A 44 5.39 8.85 11.51
C ARG A 44 6.09 9.62 10.39
N GLN A 45 7.22 9.11 9.88
CA GLN A 45 7.94 9.78 8.80
C GLN A 45 7.17 9.76 7.48
N LEU A 46 6.54 8.63 7.13
CA LEU A 46 5.69 8.56 5.94
C LEU A 46 4.52 9.54 6.04
N ALA A 47 3.82 9.58 7.18
CA ALA A 47 2.70 10.49 7.40
C ALA A 47 3.09 11.98 7.29
N ALA A 48 4.31 12.33 7.68
CA ALA A 48 4.80 13.70 7.61
C ALA A 48 5.11 14.18 6.17
N LEU A 49 5.39 13.25 5.25
CA LEU A 49 5.94 13.56 3.92
C LEU A 49 5.00 13.23 2.76
N LEU A 50 3.99 12.39 2.99
CA LEU A 50 3.00 12.03 1.99
C LEU A 50 1.91 13.11 1.85
N PRO A 51 1.17 13.14 0.73
CA PRO A 51 0.07 14.08 0.54
C PRO A 51 -0.94 14.01 1.70
N ARG A 52 -1.46 15.17 2.14
CA ARG A 52 -2.36 15.25 3.31
C ARG A 52 -3.62 14.40 3.19
N ILE A 53 -4.11 14.14 1.99
CA ILE A 53 -5.27 13.27 1.73
C ILE A 53 -4.98 11.80 2.05
N MET A 54 -3.71 11.43 2.15
CA MET A 54 -3.26 10.12 2.60
C MET A 54 -3.08 10.11 4.12
N THR A 55 -3.38 8.96 4.70
CA THR A 55 -3.17 8.63 6.11
C THR A 55 -2.32 7.37 6.18
N VAL A 56 -1.45 7.28 7.19
CA VAL A 56 -0.60 6.12 7.44
C VAL A 56 -0.98 5.51 8.77
N SER A 57 -1.42 4.26 8.75
CA SER A 57 -1.99 3.57 9.91
C SER A 57 -1.47 2.13 10.01
N THR A 58 -1.94 1.40 11.02
CA THR A 58 -1.74 -0.04 11.21
C THR A 58 -3.10 -0.69 11.45
N GLY A 59 -3.23 -1.96 11.08
CA GLY A 59 -4.48 -2.69 11.26
C GLY A 59 -4.66 -3.77 10.21
N CYS A 60 -5.91 -4.08 9.89
CA CYS A 60 -6.27 -5.06 8.86
C CYS A 60 -6.92 -4.35 7.68
N VAL A 61 -6.67 -4.84 6.47
CA VAL A 61 -7.38 -4.40 5.28
C VAL A 61 -8.54 -5.37 5.03
N ILE A 62 -9.69 -4.86 4.63
CA ILE A 62 -10.90 -5.65 4.34
C ILE A 62 -11.43 -5.37 2.96
N ASP A 63 -12.17 -6.31 2.38
CA ASP A 63 -13.03 -6.06 1.23
C ASP A 63 -14.52 -6.10 1.62
N SER A 64 -15.40 -5.66 0.72
CA SER A 64 -16.85 -5.69 0.93
C SER A 64 -17.47 -7.09 0.82
N PHE A 65 -16.66 -8.12 0.51
CA PHE A 65 -17.06 -9.52 0.36
C PHE A 65 -16.75 -10.36 1.61
N GLY A 66 -16.17 -9.75 2.65
CA GLY A 66 -15.81 -10.41 3.91
C GLY A 66 -14.36 -10.90 3.97
N GLY A 67 -13.56 -10.66 2.93
CA GLY A 67 -12.13 -10.88 2.95
C GLY A 67 -11.45 -9.95 3.96
N THR A 68 -10.48 -10.48 4.71
CA THR A 68 -9.72 -9.73 5.72
C THR A 68 -8.25 -10.15 5.65
N SER A 69 -7.35 -9.17 5.56
CA SER A 69 -5.91 -9.40 5.60
C SER A 69 -5.43 -9.73 7.01
N THR A 70 -4.18 -10.19 7.12
CA THR A 70 -3.48 -10.16 8.42
C THR A 70 -3.21 -8.72 8.86
N GLN A 71 -2.87 -8.54 10.14
CA GLN A 71 -2.38 -7.26 10.63
C GLN A 71 -1.13 -6.83 9.85
N THR A 72 -1.16 -5.61 9.33
CA THR A 72 -0.14 -5.00 8.49
C THR A 72 0.48 -3.81 9.22
N ASP A 73 1.81 -3.76 9.26
CA ASP A 73 2.55 -2.78 10.06
C ASP A 73 2.36 -1.34 9.52
N VAL A 74 2.27 -1.18 8.20
CA VAL A 74 2.09 0.11 7.54
C VAL A 74 1.02 0.01 6.46
N ILE A 75 -0.05 0.80 6.60
CA ILE A 75 -1.11 0.92 5.60
C ILE A 75 -1.21 2.38 5.20
N VAL A 76 -0.94 2.68 3.93
CA VAL A 76 -1.09 4.02 3.35
C VAL A 76 -2.41 4.05 2.60
N HIS A 77 -3.37 4.84 3.08
CA HIS A 77 -4.71 4.88 2.53
C HIS A 77 -5.30 6.29 2.48
N GLU A 78 -6.30 6.52 1.63
CA GLU A 78 -7.02 7.79 1.59
C GLU A 78 -7.81 8.03 2.89
N ARG A 79 -7.81 9.27 3.38
CA ARG A 79 -8.52 9.67 4.60
C ARG A 79 -10.03 9.78 4.40
N ASP A 80 -10.45 10.44 3.33
CA ASP A 80 -11.81 10.99 3.25
C ASP A 80 -12.73 10.17 2.32
N ASN A 81 -12.22 9.17 1.60
CA ASN A 81 -12.97 8.45 0.57
C ASN A 81 -13.51 7.07 1.03
N CYS A 82 -13.09 6.58 2.21
CA CYS A 82 -13.52 5.30 2.74
C CYS A 82 -13.87 5.39 4.23
N PRO A 83 -14.90 4.67 4.70
CA PRO A 83 -15.12 4.49 6.13
C PRO A 83 -13.97 3.68 6.73
N VAL A 84 -13.31 4.19 7.77
CA VAL A 84 -12.41 3.39 8.60
C VAL A 84 -13.24 2.80 9.74
N PHE A 85 -13.22 1.47 9.88
CA PHE A 85 -13.97 0.80 10.94
C PHE A 85 -13.06 0.53 12.14
N SER A 86 -13.35 1.11 13.29
CA SER A 86 -12.67 0.82 14.55
C SER A 86 -13.54 -0.08 15.44
N ILE A 87 -12.96 -1.09 16.08
CA ILE A 87 -13.67 -1.82 17.13
C ILE A 87 -13.79 -0.90 18.36
N ASN A 88 -15.02 -0.64 18.81
CA ASN A 88 -15.31 0.15 20.01
C ASN A 88 -14.66 1.55 20.06
N GLY A 89 -14.41 2.18 18.91
CA GLY A 89 -13.79 3.51 18.85
C GLY A 89 -12.29 3.53 19.16
N ALA A 90 -11.60 2.37 19.18
CA ALA A 90 -10.15 2.34 19.34
C ALA A 90 -9.47 3.02 18.14
N GLU A 91 -8.69 4.07 18.40
CA GLU A 91 -8.02 4.89 17.38
C GLU A 91 -6.88 4.13 16.67
N ASP A 92 -6.30 3.12 17.31
CA ASP A 92 -5.01 2.54 16.90
C ASP A 92 -5.09 1.29 16.01
N VAL A 93 -6.27 0.67 15.85
CA VAL A 93 -6.45 -0.56 15.04
C VAL A 93 -7.72 -0.46 14.21
N GLY A 94 -7.55 0.03 12.97
CA GLY A 94 -8.64 0.15 12.01
C GLY A 94 -8.74 -1.06 11.07
N TYR A 95 -9.97 -1.42 10.70
CA TYR A 95 -10.24 -2.17 9.49
C TYR A 95 -10.43 -1.19 8.34
N ILE A 96 -9.56 -1.30 7.34
CA ILE A 96 -9.43 -0.32 6.27
C ILE A 96 -9.93 -0.93 4.97
N PRO A 97 -10.90 -0.33 4.28
CA PRO A 97 -11.37 -0.81 2.97
C PRO A 97 -10.25 -0.84 1.94
N CYS A 98 -10.10 -1.98 1.26
CA CYS A 98 -9.04 -2.24 0.30
C CYS A 98 -9.01 -1.24 -0.87
N GLU A 99 -10.14 -0.62 -1.18
CA GLU A 99 -10.30 0.41 -2.21
C GLU A 99 -9.57 1.71 -1.87
N SER A 100 -9.34 2.03 -0.59
CA SER A 100 -8.58 3.23 -0.18
C SER A 100 -7.06 3.01 -0.11
N VAL A 101 -6.61 1.76 -0.10
CA VAL A 101 -5.22 1.42 0.21
C VAL A 101 -4.34 1.59 -1.02
N ALA A 102 -3.40 2.54 -0.96
CA ALA A 102 -2.44 2.83 -2.03
C ALA A 102 -1.10 2.10 -1.84
N ALA A 103 -0.70 1.81 -0.59
CA ALA A 103 0.50 1.03 -0.30
C ALA A 103 0.38 0.27 1.03
N VAL A 104 1.08 -0.86 1.12
CA VAL A 104 1.20 -1.67 2.34
C VAL A 104 2.63 -2.10 2.59
N GLY A 105 3.04 -2.07 3.85
CA GLY A 105 4.42 -2.27 4.26
C GLY A 105 4.58 -3.14 5.50
N GLU A 106 5.69 -3.88 5.53
CA GLU A 106 6.16 -4.62 6.70
C GLU A 106 7.51 -4.07 7.16
N VAL A 107 7.68 -3.92 8.48
CA VAL A 107 8.87 -3.33 9.09
C VAL A 107 9.60 -4.39 9.91
N LYS A 108 10.81 -4.75 9.48
CA LYS A 108 11.62 -5.77 10.15
C LYS A 108 12.94 -5.19 10.65
N SER A 109 13.48 -5.78 11.70
CA SER A 109 14.83 -5.42 12.16
C SER A 109 15.87 -6.01 11.21
N THR A 110 15.88 -7.33 11.12
CA THR A 110 16.78 -8.08 10.27
C THR A 110 15.94 -8.93 9.33
N LEU A 111 16.23 -8.90 8.04
CA LEU A 111 15.47 -9.65 7.05
C LEU A 111 16.18 -10.98 6.71
N GLY A 112 15.73 -12.07 7.34
CA GLY A 112 16.16 -13.45 7.07
C GLY A 112 15.05 -14.25 6.38
N LYS A 113 15.29 -15.56 6.13
CA LYS A 113 14.34 -16.42 5.38
C LYS A 113 12.92 -16.34 5.95
N LYS A 114 12.78 -16.50 7.27
CA LYS A 114 11.48 -16.51 7.93
C LYS A 114 10.74 -15.18 7.74
N GLU A 115 11.44 -14.07 7.95
CA GLU A 115 10.87 -12.72 7.87
C GLU A 115 10.45 -12.34 6.45
N ILE A 116 11.19 -12.82 5.43
CA ILE A 116 10.85 -12.62 4.01
C ILE A 116 9.54 -13.31 3.67
N PHE A 117 9.41 -14.59 4.06
CA PHE A 117 8.20 -15.35 3.81
C PHE A 117 7.02 -14.70 4.53
N ASP A 118 7.15 -14.43 5.83
CA ASP A 118 6.13 -13.74 6.63
C ASP A 118 5.66 -12.44 5.97
N ALA A 119 6.58 -11.52 5.66
CA ALA A 119 6.24 -10.23 5.08
C ALA A 119 5.61 -10.38 3.68
N THR A 120 6.10 -11.31 2.87
CA THR A 120 5.53 -11.63 1.55
C THR A 120 4.10 -12.14 1.67
N ARG A 121 3.81 -13.03 2.64
CA ARG A 121 2.46 -13.57 2.87
C ARG A 121 1.50 -12.48 3.34
N LYS A 122 1.93 -11.63 4.27
CA LYS A 122 1.10 -10.53 4.79
C LYS A 122 0.73 -9.52 3.71
N ILE A 123 1.71 -9.06 2.93
CA ILE A 123 1.48 -8.15 1.80
C ILE A 123 0.55 -8.78 0.76
N ARG A 124 0.77 -10.06 0.43
CA ARG A 124 -0.12 -10.83 -0.45
C ARG A 124 -1.56 -10.85 0.06
N SER A 125 -1.77 -11.08 1.36
CA SER A 125 -3.13 -11.14 1.94
C SER A 125 -3.93 -9.86 1.74
N VAL A 126 -3.28 -8.70 1.61
CA VAL A 126 -3.92 -7.43 1.23
C VAL A 126 -4.20 -7.37 -0.27
N LYS A 127 -3.22 -7.75 -1.10
CA LYS A 127 -3.34 -7.66 -2.58
C LYS A 127 -4.34 -8.68 -3.15
N GLU A 128 -4.67 -9.74 -2.41
CA GLU A 128 -5.69 -10.74 -2.76
C GLU A 128 -7.13 -10.27 -2.50
N LEU A 129 -7.31 -9.20 -1.71
CA LEU A 129 -8.64 -8.68 -1.39
C LEU A 129 -9.37 -8.19 -2.64
N ARG A 130 -10.68 -8.48 -2.70
CA ARG A 130 -11.49 -8.19 -3.88
C ARG A 130 -11.95 -6.73 -3.87
N ARG A 131 -11.23 -5.91 -4.63
CA ARG A 131 -11.65 -4.54 -4.94
C ARG A 131 -12.92 -4.57 -5.79
N ALA A 132 -13.95 -3.85 -5.36
CA ALA A 132 -15.24 -3.88 -6.05
C ALA A 132 -15.19 -3.12 -7.38
N SER A 133 -14.71 -3.72 -8.47
CA SER A 133 -14.47 -3.05 -9.76
C SER A 133 -15.55 -3.24 -10.84
N ASN A 134 -16.55 -4.09 -10.59
CA ASN A 134 -17.46 -4.60 -11.63
C ASN A 134 -18.92 -4.20 -11.39
N ASP A 135 -19.21 -2.91 -11.28
CA ASP A 135 -20.58 -2.42 -11.46
C ASP A 135 -20.90 -2.40 -12.96
N PRO A 136 -21.85 -3.21 -13.46
CA PRO A 136 -22.23 -3.21 -14.87
C PRO A 136 -22.73 -1.86 -15.38
N SER A 137 -23.17 -0.98 -14.46
CA SER A 137 -23.65 0.37 -14.76
C SER A 137 -22.50 1.33 -15.12
N TYR A 138 -21.26 1.01 -14.72
CA TYR A 138 -20.07 1.83 -14.95
C TYR A 138 -18.93 1.02 -15.58
N PRO A 139 -19.14 0.46 -16.79
CA PRO A 139 -18.11 -0.33 -17.46
C PRO A 139 -16.85 0.51 -17.67
N TRP A 140 -15.70 -0.07 -17.34
CA TRP A 140 -14.37 0.54 -17.52
C TRP A 140 -14.09 1.81 -16.71
N ALA A 141 -14.93 2.10 -15.72
CA ALA A 141 -14.70 3.21 -14.81
C ALA A 141 -13.59 2.87 -13.81
N TYR A 142 -12.74 3.84 -13.51
CA TYR A 142 -11.71 3.74 -12.47
C TYR A 142 -11.52 5.09 -11.79
N ARG A 143 -10.92 5.11 -10.61
CA ARG A 143 -10.54 6.34 -9.91
C ARG A 143 -9.06 6.30 -9.59
N LYS A 144 -8.40 7.45 -9.62
CA LYS A 144 -7.04 7.57 -9.08
C LYS A 144 -7.11 7.92 -7.61
N TYR A 145 -6.15 7.44 -6.83
CA TYR A 145 -6.00 7.94 -5.46
C TYR A 145 -5.78 9.45 -5.49
N SER A 146 -6.25 10.14 -4.46
CA SER A 146 -6.25 11.60 -4.33
C SER A 146 -7.11 12.35 -5.36
N ASP A 147 -7.83 11.65 -6.24
CA ASP A 147 -8.78 12.24 -7.18
C ASP A 147 -10.21 11.97 -6.67
N PRO A 148 -11.02 13.02 -6.42
CA PRO A 148 -12.42 12.85 -6.03
C PRO A 148 -13.31 12.39 -7.19
N SER A 149 -12.84 12.49 -8.44
CA SER A 149 -13.60 12.13 -9.63
C SER A 149 -13.19 10.76 -10.16
N PHE A 150 -14.17 9.97 -10.58
CA PHE A 150 -13.91 8.77 -11.36
C PHE A 150 -13.80 9.11 -12.86
N HIS A 151 -13.07 8.26 -13.58
CA HIS A 151 -12.74 8.39 -14.99
C HIS A 151 -13.43 7.27 -15.76
N PHE A 152 -14.07 7.61 -16.88
CA PHE A 152 -14.56 6.61 -17.83
C PHE A 152 -13.48 6.29 -18.84
N GLY A 153 -13.15 5.00 -18.90
CA GLY A 153 -12.15 4.47 -19.81
C GLY A 153 -12.72 3.84 -21.08
N SER A 154 -11.81 3.30 -21.88
CA SER A 154 -12.06 2.20 -22.81
C SER A 154 -11.76 0.84 -22.16
N PRO A 155 -12.10 -0.30 -22.80
CA PRO A 155 -11.73 -1.64 -22.32
C PRO A 155 -10.26 -1.76 -21.90
N ASP A 156 -9.34 -1.16 -22.68
CA ASP A 156 -7.90 -1.21 -22.42
C ASP A 156 -7.46 -0.40 -21.19
N THR A 157 -8.30 0.51 -20.70
CA THR A 157 -8.03 1.35 -19.53
C THR A 157 -8.76 0.91 -18.27
N ALA A 158 -9.67 -0.08 -18.40
CA ALA A 158 -10.37 -0.68 -17.28
C ALA A 158 -9.42 -1.10 -16.15
N LEU A 159 -9.92 -1.15 -14.92
CA LEU A 159 -9.14 -1.71 -13.82
C LEU A 159 -8.80 -3.17 -14.13
N ASP A 160 -7.53 -3.48 -14.02
CA ASP A 160 -6.98 -4.80 -14.21
C ASP A 160 -5.84 -5.00 -13.20
N PRO A 161 -6.19 -5.30 -11.92
CA PRO A 161 -5.21 -5.58 -10.86
C PRO A 161 -4.23 -6.71 -11.20
N ILE A 162 -4.62 -7.57 -12.14
CA ILE A 162 -3.78 -8.67 -12.60
C ILE A 162 -2.66 -8.09 -13.46
N ASN A 163 -2.97 -7.35 -14.52
CA ASN A 163 -1.99 -6.94 -15.53
C ASN A 163 -1.42 -5.52 -15.36
N LYS A 164 -2.06 -4.65 -14.58
CA LYS A 164 -1.70 -3.24 -14.42
C LYS A 164 -1.23 -2.97 -13.00
N GLU A 165 0.08 -2.73 -12.85
CA GLU A 165 0.74 -2.62 -11.55
C GLU A 165 0.16 -1.54 -10.62
N LEU A 166 -0.34 -0.44 -11.19
CA LEU A 166 -0.90 0.68 -10.44
C LEU A 166 -2.32 0.42 -9.92
N ASP A 167 -2.96 -0.70 -10.31
CA ASP A 167 -4.32 -1.05 -9.87
C ASP A 167 -4.31 -1.85 -8.56
N LEU A 168 -3.10 -2.19 -8.10
CA LEU A 168 -2.83 -2.80 -6.81
C LEU A 168 -2.02 -1.85 -5.93
N PRO A 169 -2.13 -1.99 -4.59
CA PRO A 169 -1.31 -1.21 -3.69
C PRO A 169 0.17 -1.61 -3.85
N LEU A 170 1.06 -0.64 -3.69
CA LEU A 170 2.49 -0.91 -3.62
C LEU A 170 2.77 -1.74 -2.36
N GLY A 171 3.25 -2.97 -2.53
CA GLY A 171 3.77 -3.77 -1.43
C GLY A 171 5.24 -3.46 -1.19
N PHE A 172 5.65 -3.19 0.05
CA PHE A 172 7.05 -2.94 0.36
C PHE A 172 7.49 -3.56 1.69
N ILE A 173 8.79 -3.82 1.84
CA ILE A 173 9.39 -4.29 3.08
C ILE A 173 10.50 -3.31 3.45
N VAL A 174 10.50 -2.79 4.67
CA VAL A 174 11.59 -1.97 5.21
C VAL A 174 12.31 -2.78 6.29
N CYS A 175 13.63 -2.84 6.22
CA CYS A 175 14.43 -3.41 7.28
C CYS A 175 15.67 -2.57 7.60
N GLU A 176 16.19 -2.73 8.82
CA GLU A 176 17.47 -2.11 9.20
C GLU A 176 18.60 -2.67 8.34
N ARG A 177 18.64 -4.01 8.22
CA ARG A 177 19.66 -4.75 7.49
C ARG A 177 19.21 -6.13 7.01
N PHE A 178 19.94 -6.71 6.07
CA PHE A 178 19.76 -8.10 5.70
C PHE A 178 20.40 -9.04 6.73
N GLY A 179 19.72 -10.16 7.01
CA GLY A 179 20.24 -11.20 7.90
C GLY A 179 21.12 -12.23 7.21
N VAL A 180 21.22 -12.16 5.88
CA VAL A 180 21.92 -13.10 5.01
C VAL A 180 22.62 -12.35 3.88
N SER A 181 23.49 -13.03 3.14
CA SER A 181 24.15 -12.44 1.95
C SER A 181 23.12 -11.99 0.91
N LEU A 182 23.47 -11.02 0.06
CA LEU A 182 22.58 -10.55 -1.01
C LEU A 182 22.14 -11.70 -1.95
N GLN A 183 23.03 -12.63 -2.28
CA GLN A 183 22.69 -13.77 -3.12
C GLN A 183 21.67 -14.70 -2.44
N THR A 184 21.87 -14.97 -1.15
CA THR A 184 20.92 -15.75 -0.34
C THR A 184 19.58 -15.03 -0.19
N MET A 185 19.62 -13.70 -0.03
CA MET A 185 18.44 -12.83 0.03
C MET A 185 17.63 -12.96 -1.28
N VAL A 186 18.27 -12.80 -2.44
CA VAL A 186 17.62 -12.99 -3.75
C VAL A 186 16.98 -14.38 -3.87
N SER A 187 17.70 -15.44 -3.48
CA SER A 187 17.18 -16.82 -3.51
C SER A 187 15.93 -16.98 -2.64
N HIS A 188 15.98 -16.55 -1.38
CA HIS A 188 14.84 -16.65 -0.47
C HIS A 188 13.64 -15.80 -0.92
N PHE A 189 13.88 -14.62 -1.47
CA PHE A 189 12.81 -13.78 -1.98
C PHE A 189 12.16 -14.38 -3.22
N GLN A 190 12.96 -14.96 -4.13
CA GLN A 190 12.43 -15.71 -5.27
C GLN A 190 11.56 -16.89 -4.83
N GLU A 191 12.00 -17.67 -3.84
CA GLU A 191 11.21 -18.77 -3.27
C GLU A 191 9.88 -18.27 -2.67
N ALA A 192 9.90 -17.19 -1.89
CA ALA A 192 8.70 -16.62 -1.27
C ALA A 192 7.71 -16.07 -2.30
N VAL A 193 8.22 -15.41 -3.35
CA VAL A 193 7.41 -14.85 -4.45
C VAL A 193 6.79 -15.95 -5.30
N ALA A 194 7.43 -17.11 -5.43
CA ALA A 194 6.90 -18.24 -6.18
C ALA A 194 5.68 -18.92 -5.52
N GLU A 195 5.35 -18.60 -4.25
CA GLU A 195 4.16 -19.14 -3.57
C GLU A 195 2.83 -18.59 -4.09
N ALA A 196 2.85 -17.58 -4.95
CA ALA A 196 1.65 -16.89 -5.41
C ALA A 196 1.81 -16.31 -6.83
N PRO A 197 0.69 -15.92 -7.47
CA PRO A 197 0.74 -15.17 -8.72
C PRO A 197 1.66 -13.93 -8.64
N PRO A 198 2.45 -13.65 -9.69
CA PRO A 198 3.56 -12.70 -9.62
C PRO A 198 3.16 -11.24 -9.36
N HIS A 199 1.93 -10.86 -9.73
CA HIS A 199 1.39 -9.53 -9.48
C HIS A 199 1.11 -9.25 -7.98
N LEU A 200 1.00 -10.30 -7.15
CA LEU A 200 0.77 -10.19 -5.70
C LEU A 200 2.08 -10.06 -4.89
N ALA A 201 3.24 -10.16 -5.54
CA ALA A 201 4.53 -9.99 -4.88
C ALA A 201 4.67 -8.60 -4.23
N PRO A 202 5.39 -8.48 -3.10
CA PRO A 202 5.96 -7.21 -2.66
C PRO A 202 6.80 -6.63 -3.81
N GLY A 203 6.67 -5.34 -4.07
CA GLY A 203 7.39 -4.68 -5.16
C GLY A 203 8.80 -4.25 -4.79
N ILE A 204 9.03 -3.90 -3.52
CA ILE A 204 10.27 -3.25 -3.07
C ILE A 204 10.69 -3.83 -1.72
N ILE A 205 11.96 -4.22 -1.61
CA ILE A 205 12.62 -4.44 -0.32
C ILE A 205 13.67 -3.35 -0.13
N ILE A 206 13.60 -2.66 1.01
CA ILE A 206 14.57 -1.65 1.41
C ILE A 206 15.27 -2.13 2.66
N SER A 207 16.58 -2.28 2.55
CA SER A 207 17.46 -2.23 3.69
C SER A 207 18.03 -0.83 3.85
N LEU A 208 17.94 -0.29 5.07
CA LEU A 208 18.57 0.98 5.42
C LEU A 208 20.10 0.89 5.40
N ALA A 209 20.68 -0.28 5.72
CA ALA A 209 22.12 -0.50 5.70
C ALA A 209 22.65 -0.90 4.31
N GLU A 210 21.93 -1.78 3.60
CA GLU A 210 22.44 -2.36 2.36
C GLU A 210 21.91 -1.69 1.09
N GLY A 211 20.67 -1.23 1.00
CA GLY A 211 20.12 -0.70 -0.26
C GLY A 211 18.78 -1.30 -0.65
N ILE A 212 18.43 -1.20 -1.94
CA ILE A 212 17.10 -1.55 -2.47
C ILE A 212 17.20 -2.78 -3.34
N LEU A 213 16.29 -3.73 -3.14
CA LEU A 213 16.05 -4.87 -4.01
C LEU A 213 14.65 -4.76 -4.64
N THR A 214 14.57 -4.90 -5.96
CA THR A 214 13.32 -4.85 -6.75
C THR A 214 13.42 -5.76 -7.97
N PHE A 215 12.39 -5.84 -8.79
CA PHE A 215 12.39 -6.61 -10.04
C PHE A 215 12.89 -5.80 -11.24
N ARG A 216 13.35 -6.50 -12.28
CA ARG A 216 13.74 -5.89 -13.56
C ARG A 216 13.20 -6.67 -14.75
N HIS A 217 13.09 -5.97 -15.87
CA HIS A 217 12.94 -6.55 -17.20
C HIS A 217 14.14 -6.13 -18.06
N SER A 218 14.99 -7.09 -18.39
CA SER A 218 16.26 -6.90 -19.07
C SER A 218 16.10 -6.27 -20.45
N ALA A 219 15.23 -6.82 -21.31
CA ALA A 219 15.07 -6.31 -22.68
C ALA A 219 14.50 -4.88 -22.75
N ARG A 220 13.69 -4.47 -21.76
CA ARG A 220 13.15 -3.12 -21.64
C ARG A 220 14.03 -2.16 -20.84
N ASN A 221 15.14 -2.67 -20.28
CA ASN A 221 16.01 -1.96 -19.34
C ASN A 221 15.22 -1.18 -18.27
N SER A 222 14.24 -1.83 -17.65
CA SER A 222 13.29 -1.18 -16.73
C SER A 222 13.17 -1.91 -15.41
N LEU A 223 12.92 -1.15 -14.34
CA LEU A 223 12.55 -1.68 -13.03
C LEU A 223 11.05 -1.97 -12.98
N LEU A 224 10.67 -3.01 -12.25
CA LEU A 224 9.29 -3.42 -12.04
C LEU A 224 8.99 -3.46 -10.53
N TRP A 225 7.73 -3.18 -10.19
CA TRP A 225 7.25 -3.04 -8.81
C TRP A 225 6.34 -4.20 -8.36
N ASN A 226 6.48 -5.33 -9.05
CA ASN A 226 6.00 -6.67 -8.71
C ASN A 226 6.72 -7.66 -9.64
N ALA A 227 6.48 -8.96 -9.49
CA ALA A 227 7.18 -9.98 -10.24
C ALA A 227 6.62 -10.21 -11.67
N ARG A 228 5.52 -9.55 -12.06
CA ARG A 228 4.89 -9.79 -13.37
C ARG A 228 5.78 -9.28 -14.49
N GLY A 229 6.13 -10.19 -15.40
CA GLY A 229 6.99 -9.88 -16.53
C GLY A 229 8.44 -9.60 -16.13
N ALA A 230 8.82 -9.89 -14.87
CA ALA A 230 10.20 -9.80 -14.46
C ALA A 230 11.01 -10.98 -15.02
N ASP A 231 12.22 -10.69 -15.51
CA ASP A 231 13.21 -11.70 -15.93
C ASP A 231 14.45 -11.70 -15.02
N GLY A 232 14.43 -10.87 -13.98
CA GLY A 232 15.45 -10.85 -12.94
C GLY A 232 15.12 -9.87 -11.82
N MET A 233 16.08 -9.69 -10.92
CA MET A 233 16.04 -8.69 -9.85
C MET A 233 17.15 -7.65 -10.05
N ALA A 234 16.94 -6.45 -9.50
CA ALA A 234 17.90 -5.37 -9.47
C ALA A 234 18.18 -4.98 -8.02
N PHE A 235 19.46 -4.81 -7.70
CA PHE A 235 19.93 -4.31 -6.41
C PHE A 235 20.76 -3.05 -6.62
N PHE A 236 20.45 -1.99 -5.89
CA PHE A 236 21.11 -0.70 -6.03
C PHE A 236 21.03 0.15 -4.75
N ARG A 237 21.90 1.17 -4.67
CA ARG A 237 21.90 2.17 -3.61
C ARG A 237 21.69 3.55 -4.24
N PRO A 238 20.58 4.24 -3.99
CA PRO A 238 20.42 5.63 -4.40
C PRO A 238 21.35 6.53 -3.60
N ASP A 239 22.04 7.46 -4.26
CA ASP A 239 22.94 8.42 -3.59
C ASP A 239 22.19 9.34 -2.61
N PHE A 240 20.90 9.57 -2.86
CA PHE A 240 20.01 10.37 -2.02
C PHE A 240 19.29 9.54 -0.93
N GLY A 241 19.64 8.26 -0.78
CA GLY A 241 19.15 7.39 0.28
C GLY A 241 17.94 6.51 -0.06
N SER A 242 17.94 5.28 0.46
CA SER A 242 16.93 4.26 0.17
C SER A 242 15.53 4.60 0.69
N PHE A 243 15.44 5.28 1.85
CA PHE A 243 14.13 5.66 2.41
C PHE A 243 13.48 6.82 1.64
N ARG A 244 14.27 7.82 1.22
CA ARG A 244 13.80 8.89 0.32
C ARG A 244 13.28 8.33 -1.00
N PHE A 245 13.93 7.29 -1.54
CA PHE A 245 13.43 6.56 -2.71
C PHE A 245 12.05 5.94 -2.45
N LEU A 246 11.85 5.29 -1.30
CA LEU A 246 10.54 4.73 -0.93
C LEU A 246 9.45 5.78 -0.90
N ILE A 247 9.70 6.92 -0.24
CA ILE A 247 8.73 8.01 -0.14
C ILE A 247 8.32 8.48 -1.54
N GLY A 248 9.27 8.63 -2.47
CA GLY A 248 8.97 8.97 -3.86
C GLY A 248 8.11 7.91 -4.56
N LYS A 249 8.34 6.62 -4.29
CA LYS A 249 7.54 5.52 -4.86
C LYS A 249 6.14 5.46 -4.28
N ILE A 250 5.98 5.58 -2.96
CA ILE A 250 4.67 5.64 -2.32
C ILE A 250 3.91 6.86 -2.81
N SER A 251 4.56 8.03 -2.91
CA SER A 251 3.95 9.26 -3.44
C SER A 251 3.42 9.07 -4.87
N ARG A 252 4.17 8.38 -5.73
CA ARG A 252 3.69 7.99 -7.06
C ARG A 252 2.43 7.13 -6.98
N TRP A 253 2.39 6.13 -6.11
CA TRP A 253 1.17 5.32 -5.92
C TRP A 253 0.00 6.14 -5.38
N CYS A 254 0.23 7.12 -4.52
CA CYS A 254 -0.82 7.99 -3.99
C CYS A 254 -1.45 8.92 -5.04
N ILE A 255 -0.79 9.13 -6.19
CA ILE A 255 -1.22 10.06 -7.25
C ILE A 255 -1.62 9.32 -8.53
N GLU A 256 -0.84 8.32 -8.94
CA GLU A 256 -1.04 7.56 -10.18
C GLU A 256 -1.75 6.23 -9.95
N GLY A 257 -1.73 5.70 -8.72
CA GLY A 257 -2.38 4.44 -8.38
C GLY A 257 -3.89 4.54 -8.58
N ARG A 258 -4.50 3.43 -8.97
CA ARG A 258 -5.89 3.35 -9.39
C ARG A 258 -6.67 2.38 -8.52
N THR A 259 -7.95 2.67 -8.35
CA THR A 259 -8.90 1.90 -7.56
C THR A 259 -10.28 1.98 -8.20
N SER A 260 -11.25 1.26 -7.64
CA SER A 260 -12.63 1.27 -8.14
C SER A 260 -13.20 2.68 -8.23
N ALA A 261 -13.96 2.91 -9.31
CA ALA A 261 -14.80 4.09 -9.46
C ALA A 261 -16.04 4.07 -8.54
N VAL A 262 -16.41 2.90 -8.04
CA VAL A 262 -17.61 2.76 -7.21
C VAL A 262 -17.33 3.28 -5.81
N SER A 263 -18.27 4.04 -5.26
CA SER A 263 -18.17 4.56 -3.89
C SER A 263 -18.06 3.39 -2.90
N PRO A 264 -17.01 3.35 -2.07
CA PRO A 264 -16.88 2.39 -0.98
C PRO A 264 -18.10 2.44 -0.04
N HIS A 265 -18.69 3.62 0.17
CA HIS A 265 -19.90 3.72 0.99
C HIS A 265 -21.06 2.87 0.46
N SER A 266 -21.24 2.80 -0.86
CA SER A 266 -22.30 1.98 -1.49
C SER A 266 -22.09 0.49 -1.23
N HIS A 267 -20.85 0.00 -1.27
CA HIS A 267 -20.57 -1.42 -1.06
C HIS A 267 -20.58 -1.83 0.41
N TYR A 268 -20.01 -1.00 1.29
CA TYR A 268 -19.86 -1.35 2.71
C TYR A 268 -21.11 -1.03 3.55
N PHE A 269 -21.88 0.02 3.24
CA PHE A 269 -23.07 0.38 4.03
C PHE A 269 -24.39 -0.06 3.40
N LEU A 270 -24.55 0.14 2.09
CA LEU A 270 -25.80 -0.19 1.40
C LEU A 270 -25.82 -1.66 0.96
N ASN A 271 -24.72 -2.39 1.17
CA ASN A 271 -24.50 -3.73 0.67
C ASN A 271 -24.88 -3.82 -0.82
N MET A 272 -24.65 -2.78 -1.63
CA MET A 272 -24.98 -2.79 -3.06
C MET A 272 -24.01 -3.73 -3.80
N LYS A 273 -24.24 -5.02 -3.63
CA LYS A 273 -23.69 -6.10 -4.43
C LYS A 273 -24.65 -6.32 -5.59
N ALA A 274 -24.19 -6.99 -6.65
CA ALA A 274 -24.99 -7.23 -7.85
C ALA A 274 -26.37 -7.88 -7.58
N ASP A 275 -26.57 -8.50 -6.40
CA ASP A 275 -27.77 -9.24 -6.02
C ASP A 275 -28.59 -8.60 -4.88
N THR A 276 -28.35 -7.33 -4.55
CA THR A 276 -29.11 -6.67 -3.47
C THR A 276 -30.45 -6.14 -3.98
N HIS A 277 -31.54 -6.69 -3.44
CA HIS A 277 -32.89 -6.29 -3.78
C HIS A 277 -33.49 -5.39 -2.69
N LEU A 278 -33.95 -4.21 -3.09
CA LEU A 278 -34.77 -3.34 -2.25
C LEU A 278 -36.24 -3.70 -2.46
N ILE A 279 -36.94 -3.99 -1.37
CA ILE A 279 -38.40 -4.12 -1.39
C ILE A 279 -38.96 -2.71 -1.21
N ALA A 280 -39.55 -2.17 -2.28
CA ALA A 280 -40.20 -0.88 -2.26
C ALA A 280 -41.72 -1.04 -2.30
N GLU A 281 -42.42 -0.31 -1.44
CA GLU A 281 -43.87 -0.14 -1.51
C GLU A 281 -44.17 1.13 -2.31
N ALA A 282 -44.99 1.02 -3.37
CA ALA A 282 -45.40 2.16 -4.16
C ALA A 282 -46.50 2.94 -3.42
N ILE A 283 -46.18 4.15 -2.95
CA ILE A 283 -47.15 5.05 -2.31
C ILE A 283 -47.62 6.07 -3.35
N PRO A 284 -48.88 6.03 -3.80
CA PRO A 284 -49.39 6.98 -4.79
C PRO A 284 -49.53 8.38 -4.17
N PHE A 285 -49.16 9.42 -4.94
CA PHE A 285 -49.40 10.82 -4.58
C PHE A 285 -49.75 11.65 -5.81
N THR A 286 -50.51 12.73 -5.61
CA THR A 286 -50.92 13.66 -6.67
C THR A 286 -50.53 15.07 -6.28
N ILE A 287 -49.82 15.79 -7.16
CA ILE A 287 -49.54 17.22 -7.00
C ILE A 287 -50.68 18.00 -7.67
N VAL A 288 -51.44 18.77 -6.89
CA VAL A 288 -52.42 19.73 -7.43
C VAL A 288 -51.69 21.07 -7.60
N PRO A 289 -51.60 21.64 -8.82
CA PRO A 289 -50.97 22.93 -9.03
C PRO A 289 -51.74 24.03 -8.28
N SER A 290 -51.05 24.94 -7.60
CA SER A 290 -51.65 26.14 -7.02
C SER A 290 -52.09 27.08 -8.14
N SER A 291 -53.38 27.37 -8.18
CA SER A 291 -54.02 28.38 -9.06
C SER A 291 -53.55 29.79 -8.78
#